data_AF-A0A7W6CC13-F1
#
_entry.id   AF-A0A7W6CC13-F1
#
_cell.length_a   1.000
_cell.length_b   1.000
_cell.length_c   1.000
_cell.angle_alpha   90.00
_cell.angle_beta   90.00
_cell.angle_gamma   90.00
#
_symmetry.space_group_name_H-M   'P 1'
#
loop_
_entity.id
_entity.type
_entity.pdbx_description
1 polymer ?
#
loop_
_entity_poly.entity_id
_entity_poly.type
_entity_poly.pdbx_seq_one_letter_code
_entity_poly.pdbx_strand_id
1 'polypeptide(L)'
;MGLGRCALWLTAGSGLLVLAPCANAQGLPERAPHQPALNQPAMPLDQALAHAAEALGIQLLFDPTPLHHQQAPAIKGRLTPTQALAQLLAGSHFQAVSGNGLIFVLRPAPAKAPAPHPSAPAQPNPAWPPIIVTAARYSQDAQKSALGLSILPGRGLAMAAATGAEQVLNGIPGINSSRQPDGISINIRALGADMPSGTTQGSVALEFDGIYSIMALGTSIGWYDIDRVEISKGPQSTRYGPNAEGGIVNVITAQPRLNDFSGSATVTLGSAGLRRVEAGQTIPMGPRAALRLSGMAAARNSWFTPALADLATQSMRANLLFKPSAPLQFRVGAEISHLGGTGGGAEADVPFVVDKVAPYAADSINASGNPWALGDRTEGRNHADL
;
A
#
# COMPACT_ATOMS: atom_id res chain seq x y z
N MET A 1 44.33 17.92 -15.40
CA MET A 1 44.47 16.47 -15.15
C MET A 1 43.22 16.00 -14.43
N GLY A 2 42.24 15.47 -15.16
CA GLY A 2 41.00 14.93 -14.59
C GLY A 2 40.68 13.62 -15.29
N LEU A 3 40.73 12.51 -14.55
CA LEU A 3 40.33 11.19 -15.01
C LEU A 3 38.90 10.92 -14.52
N GLY A 4 37.93 11.08 -15.42
CA GLY A 4 36.57 10.59 -15.25
C GLY A 4 36.41 9.22 -15.92
N ARG A 5 36.07 8.20 -15.13
CA ARG A 5 35.92 6.80 -15.55
C ARG A 5 34.52 6.59 -16.16
N CYS A 6 34.42 6.07 -17.39
CA CYS A 6 33.18 5.51 -17.94
C CYS A 6 33.14 3.99 -17.72
N ALA A 7 32.04 3.52 -17.14
CA ALA A 7 31.78 2.11 -16.89
C ALA A 7 31.11 1.44 -18.10
N LEU A 8 31.60 0.26 -18.45
CA LEU A 8 31.20 -0.58 -19.58
C LEU A 8 30.12 -1.56 -19.13
N TRP A 9 28.97 -1.59 -19.79
CA TRP A 9 27.97 -2.66 -19.67
C TRP A 9 28.15 -3.64 -20.84
N LEU A 10 28.41 -4.90 -20.50
CA LEU A 10 28.54 -6.03 -21.43
C LEU A 10 27.22 -6.81 -21.44
N THR A 11 26.54 -6.85 -22.59
CA THR A 11 25.52 -7.87 -22.88
C THR A 11 25.94 -8.63 -24.14
N ALA A 12 26.15 -9.94 -23.98
CA ALA A 12 26.51 -10.87 -25.03
C ALA A 12 25.27 -11.22 -25.88
N GLY A 13 25.38 -11.08 -27.20
CA GLY A 13 24.32 -11.41 -28.16
C GLY A 13 24.77 -11.16 -29.59
N SER A 14 25.45 -12.16 -30.15
CA SER A 14 25.66 -12.50 -31.56
C SER A 14 25.37 -11.45 -32.66
N GLY A 15 26.43 -11.04 -33.37
CA GLY A 15 26.40 -10.89 -34.83
C GLY A 15 26.38 -9.49 -35.43
N LEU A 16 27.54 -8.82 -35.50
CA LEU A 16 28.16 -8.20 -36.70
C LEU A 16 29.40 -7.42 -36.25
N LEU A 17 30.59 -7.83 -36.69
CA LEU A 17 31.83 -7.09 -36.39
C LEU A 17 31.97 -5.94 -37.40
N VAL A 18 31.47 -4.75 -37.06
CA VAL A 18 31.78 -3.52 -37.80
C VAL A 18 32.99 -2.86 -37.15
N LEU A 19 34.14 -2.91 -37.82
CA LEU A 19 35.30 -2.10 -37.44
C LEU A 19 34.99 -0.63 -37.72
N ALA A 20 34.53 0.10 -36.71
CA ALA A 20 34.45 1.55 -36.76
C ALA A 20 35.87 2.14 -36.59
N PRO A 21 36.38 2.92 -37.55
CA PRO A 21 37.63 3.65 -37.34
C PRO A 21 37.43 4.65 -36.20
N CYS A 22 38.41 4.73 -35.29
CA CYS A 22 38.50 5.81 -34.32
C CYS A 22 38.73 7.13 -35.07
N ALA A 23 37.64 7.76 -35.51
CA ALA A 23 37.66 9.14 -35.92
C ALA A 23 37.86 9.98 -34.66
N ASN A 24 38.96 10.72 -34.62
CA ASN A 24 39.13 11.82 -33.69
C ASN A 24 37.86 12.67 -33.73
N ALA A 25 37.15 12.77 -32.61
CA ALA A 25 36.09 13.75 -32.43
C ALA A 25 36.75 15.13 -32.41
N GLN A 26 37.03 15.66 -33.60
CA GLN A 26 37.25 17.08 -33.79
C GLN A 26 35.95 17.74 -33.34
N GLY A 27 36.01 18.49 -32.24
CA GLY A 27 34.88 19.29 -31.79
C GLY A 27 34.34 20.08 -32.98
N LEU A 28 33.02 20.06 -33.14
CA LEU A 28 32.36 20.95 -34.09
C LEU A 28 32.93 22.36 -33.86
N PRO A 29 33.37 23.07 -34.90
CA PRO A 29 33.84 24.43 -34.74
C PRO A 29 32.74 25.21 -34.02
N GLU A 30 33.07 25.73 -32.84
CA GLU A 30 32.20 26.62 -32.09
C GLU A 30 31.91 27.81 -33.00
N ARG A 31 30.73 27.79 -33.63
CA ARG A 31 30.30 28.84 -34.55
C ARG A 31 30.23 30.10 -33.70
N ALA A 32 31.13 31.06 -33.99
CA ALA A 32 31.11 32.37 -33.34
C ALA A 32 29.67 32.88 -33.31
N PRO A 33 29.16 33.38 -32.16
CA PRO A 33 27.76 33.74 -32.02
C PRO A 33 27.40 34.74 -33.12
N HIS A 34 26.55 34.32 -34.05
CA HIS A 34 26.05 35.19 -35.11
C HIS A 34 25.21 36.27 -34.41
N GLN A 35 25.70 37.51 -34.40
CA GLN A 35 25.01 38.65 -33.81
C GLN A 35 24.46 39.53 -34.94
N PRO A 36 23.34 39.16 -35.58
CA PRO A 36 22.74 40.01 -36.59
C PRO A 36 22.36 41.36 -35.96
N ALA A 37 22.48 42.42 -36.76
CA ALA A 37 22.03 43.73 -36.34
C ALA A 37 20.49 43.74 -36.34
N LEU A 38 19.90 43.82 -35.16
CA LEU A 38 18.46 43.88 -34.96
C LEU A 38 18.06 45.32 -34.69
N ASN A 39 17.04 45.81 -35.39
CA ASN A 39 16.49 47.15 -35.21
C ASN A 39 14.97 47.05 -35.31
N GLN A 40 14.29 47.03 -34.17
CA GLN A 40 12.85 46.87 -34.06
C GLN A 40 12.26 47.99 -33.20
N PRO A 41 11.21 48.71 -33.66
CA PRO A 41 10.48 49.66 -32.84
C PRO A 41 9.66 48.93 -31.76
N ALA A 42 9.18 49.68 -30.76
CA ALA A 42 8.25 49.13 -29.76
C ALA A 42 6.95 48.69 -30.46
N MET A 43 6.51 47.46 -30.21
CA MET A 43 5.35 46.84 -30.84
C MET A 43 4.73 45.77 -29.93
N PRO A 44 3.55 45.23 -30.26
CA PRO A 44 2.96 44.12 -29.50
C PRO A 44 3.95 42.96 -29.31
N LEU A 45 4.00 42.40 -28.10
CA LEU A 45 5.05 41.46 -27.69
C LEU A 45 5.08 40.17 -28.52
N ASP A 46 3.92 39.67 -28.91
CA ASP A 46 3.75 38.56 -29.84
C ASP A 46 4.39 38.82 -31.21
N GLN A 47 4.16 40.00 -31.78
CA GLN A 47 4.73 40.41 -33.07
C GLN A 47 6.24 40.63 -32.97
N ALA A 48 6.72 41.25 -31.89
CA ALA A 48 8.14 41.49 -31.66
C ALA A 48 8.92 40.17 -31.54
N LEU A 49 8.38 39.19 -30.82
CA LEU A 49 8.97 37.87 -30.64
C LEU A 49 9.04 37.08 -31.94
N ALA A 50 7.99 37.12 -32.77
CA ALA A 50 7.98 36.48 -34.08
C ALA A 50 9.02 37.10 -35.04
N HIS A 51 9.05 38.44 -35.14
CA HIS A 51 10.02 39.15 -35.97
C HIS A 51 11.47 38.89 -35.52
N ALA A 52 11.72 38.84 -34.21
CA ALA A 52 13.04 38.56 -33.67
C ALA A 52 13.46 37.10 -33.95
N ALA A 53 12.56 36.14 -33.81
CA ALA A 53 12.84 34.74 -34.09
C ALA A 53 13.24 34.52 -35.56
N GLU A 54 12.54 35.18 -36.48
CA GLU A 54 12.85 35.16 -37.92
C GLU A 54 14.22 35.81 -38.22
N ALA A 55 14.47 37.01 -37.70
CA ALA A 55 15.73 37.72 -37.92
C ALA A 55 16.96 37.01 -37.33
N LEU A 56 16.76 36.24 -36.26
CA LEU A 56 17.81 35.49 -35.57
C LEU A 56 17.95 34.05 -36.05
N GLY A 57 17.03 33.56 -36.90
CA GLY A 57 17.03 32.18 -37.40
C GLY A 57 16.82 31.14 -36.30
N ILE A 58 16.03 31.46 -35.26
CA ILE A 58 15.74 30.58 -34.13
C ILE A 58 14.29 30.09 -34.17
N GLN A 59 14.01 28.93 -33.59
CA GLN A 59 12.66 28.45 -33.40
C GLN A 59 12.17 28.86 -32.01
N LEU A 60 11.14 29.70 -31.94
CA LEU A 60 10.53 30.17 -30.68
C LEU A 60 9.10 29.62 -30.56
N LEU A 61 8.84 28.84 -29.52
CA LEU A 61 7.52 28.31 -29.20
C LEU A 61 6.90 29.10 -28.05
N PHE A 62 5.70 29.63 -28.27
CA PHE A 62 4.93 30.37 -27.26
C PHE A 62 3.43 30.31 -27.55
N ASP A 63 2.62 30.55 -26.52
CA ASP A 63 1.18 30.79 -26.66
C ASP A 63 0.98 32.30 -26.88
N PRO A 64 0.35 32.74 -27.99
CA PRO A 64 0.13 34.17 -28.26
C PRO A 64 -0.95 34.79 -27.37
N THR A 65 -1.90 33.98 -26.86
CA THR A 65 -3.08 34.44 -26.10
C THR A 65 -2.72 35.35 -24.92
N PRO A 66 -1.78 34.99 -24.02
CA PRO A 66 -1.42 35.83 -22.89
C PRO A 66 -0.48 37.02 -23.24
N LEU A 67 -0.02 37.12 -24.50
CA LEU A 67 0.96 38.14 -24.93
C LEU A 67 0.31 39.34 -25.64
N HIS A 68 -0.91 39.19 -26.15
CA HIS A 68 -1.60 40.23 -26.95
C HIS A 68 -1.80 41.58 -26.24
N HIS A 69 -1.78 41.60 -24.90
CA HIS A 69 -1.94 42.83 -24.12
C HIS A 69 -0.61 43.44 -23.64
N GLN A 70 0.53 42.84 -24.00
CA GLN A 70 1.85 43.31 -23.58
C GLN A 70 2.60 43.94 -24.75
N GLN A 71 3.35 45.01 -24.47
CA GLN A 71 4.20 45.65 -25.46
C GLN A 71 5.67 45.30 -25.20
N ALA A 72 6.39 44.97 -26.26
CA ALA A 72 7.83 44.82 -26.22
C ALA A 72 8.52 46.20 -26.33
N PRO A 73 9.60 46.45 -25.60
CA PRO A 73 10.42 47.64 -25.79
C PRO A 73 11.09 47.63 -27.17
N ALA A 74 11.44 48.82 -27.67
CA ALA A 74 12.28 48.93 -28.86
C ALA A 74 13.67 48.37 -28.59
N ILE A 75 14.22 47.59 -29.53
CA ILE A 75 15.56 47.01 -29.43
C ILE A 75 16.42 47.41 -30.63
N LYS A 76 17.67 47.77 -30.36
CA LYS A 76 18.62 48.16 -31.39
C LYS A 76 20.04 47.70 -31.03
N GLY A 77 20.68 46.97 -31.93
CA GLY A 77 22.08 46.57 -31.77
C GLY A 77 22.38 45.19 -32.34
N ARG A 78 23.63 44.76 -32.18
CA ARG A 78 24.06 43.40 -32.47
C ARG A 78 23.86 42.57 -31.21
N LEU A 79 22.87 41.67 -31.24
CA LEU A 79 22.44 40.90 -30.07
C LEU A 79 22.52 39.41 -30.38
N THR A 80 22.90 38.61 -29.39
CA THR A 80 22.69 37.16 -29.47
C THR A 80 21.21 36.82 -29.29
N PRO A 81 20.74 35.64 -29.74
CA PRO A 81 19.35 35.22 -29.51
C PRO A 81 18.86 35.36 -28.07
N THR A 82 19.68 34.94 -27.10
CA THR A 82 19.37 35.05 -25.67
C THR A 82 19.29 36.50 -25.20
N GLN A 83 20.18 37.38 -25.69
CA GLN A 83 20.17 38.80 -25.34
C GLN A 83 18.97 39.53 -25.92
N ALA A 84 18.63 39.26 -27.18
CA ALA A 84 17.47 39.85 -27.84
C ALA A 84 16.17 39.44 -27.15
N LEU A 85 15.98 38.15 -26.86
CA LEU A 85 14.81 37.66 -26.14
C LEU A 85 14.73 38.21 -24.71
N ALA A 86 15.84 38.31 -23.99
CA ALA A 86 15.87 38.90 -22.66
C ALA A 86 15.47 40.39 -22.66
N GLN A 87 15.88 41.15 -23.68
CA GLN A 87 15.50 42.56 -23.81
C GLN A 87 14.03 42.74 -24.22
N LEU A 88 13.53 41.93 -25.16
CA LEU A 88 12.11 41.98 -25.58
C LEU A 88 11.16 41.57 -24.46
N LEU A 89 11.59 40.67 -23.58
CA LEU A 89 10.81 40.19 -22.43
C LEU A 89 11.00 41.07 -21.19
N ALA A 90 11.81 42.12 -21.24
CA ALA A 90 12.04 43.01 -20.11
C ALA A 90 10.74 43.73 -19.72
N GLY A 91 10.30 43.54 -18.47
CA GLY A 91 9.03 44.08 -17.98
C GLY A 91 7.82 43.16 -18.22
N SER A 92 8.00 42.05 -18.95
CA SER A 92 6.99 40.99 -19.06
C SER A 92 7.10 39.99 -17.91
N HIS A 93 6.02 39.25 -17.64
CA HIS A 93 6.04 38.11 -16.71
C HIS A 93 6.52 36.82 -17.37
N PHE A 94 7.31 36.90 -18.44
CA PHE A 94 7.74 35.75 -19.24
C PHE A 94 9.25 35.67 -19.34
N GLN A 95 9.76 34.44 -19.46
CA GLN A 95 11.16 34.16 -19.73
C GLN A 95 11.29 33.16 -20.88
N ALA A 96 12.30 33.35 -21.73
CA ALA A 96 12.66 32.40 -22.77
C ALA A 96 13.73 31.44 -22.24
N VAL A 97 13.47 30.13 -22.33
CA VAL A 97 14.42 29.08 -21.92
C VAL A 97 14.85 28.30 -23.15
N SER A 98 16.16 28.04 -23.28
CA SER A 98 16.72 27.21 -24.36
C SER A 98 17.57 26.06 -23.81
N GLY A 99 17.49 24.89 -24.45
CA GLY A 99 18.32 23.73 -24.12
C GLY A 99 19.51 23.51 -25.07
N ASN A 100 19.43 23.99 -26.31
CA ASN A 100 20.43 23.74 -27.37
C ASN A 100 20.81 25.00 -28.19
N GLY A 101 20.36 26.19 -27.78
CA GLY A 101 20.69 27.46 -28.42
C GLY A 101 19.92 27.79 -29.72
N LEU A 102 19.15 26.84 -30.27
CA LEU A 102 18.37 27.02 -31.51
C LEU A 102 16.86 27.01 -31.26
N ILE A 103 16.41 26.26 -30.25
CA ILE A 103 15.01 26.18 -29.86
C ILE A 103 14.83 26.90 -28.52
N PHE A 104 13.89 27.84 -28.49
CA PHE A 104 13.49 28.60 -27.32
C PHE A 104 12.02 28.35 -27.01
N VAL A 105 11.69 28.18 -25.73
CA VAL A 105 10.31 28.07 -25.26
C VAL A 105 10.03 29.20 -24.29
N LEU A 106 8.96 29.96 -24.54
CA LEU A 106 8.50 30.99 -23.63
C LEU A 106 7.68 30.38 -22.50
N ARG A 107 8.01 30.72 -21.25
CA ARG A 107 7.28 30.27 -20.05
C ARG A 107 7.07 31.44 -19.09
N PRO A 108 6.05 31.42 -18.22
CA PRO A 108 5.92 32.40 -17.16
C PRO A 108 7.21 32.45 -16.32
N ALA A 109 7.75 33.65 -16.12
CA ALA A 109 8.89 33.87 -15.26
C ALA A 109 8.47 33.49 -13.82
N PRO A 110 9.27 32.70 -13.10
CA PRO A 110 8.99 32.42 -11.70
C PRO A 110 8.93 33.76 -10.96
N ALA A 111 7.81 34.02 -10.29
CA ALA A 111 7.65 35.21 -9.47
C ALA A 111 8.87 35.33 -8.55
N LYS A 112 9.55 36.48 -8.58
CA LYS A 112 10.69 36.77 -7.71
C LYS A 112 10.19 36.63 -6.28
N ALA A 113 10.53 35.51 -5.64
CA ALA A 113 10.14 35.23 -4.28
C ALA A 113 10.56 36.42 -3.39
N PRO A 114 9.73 36.86 -2.44
CA PRO A 114 10.16 37.83 -1.44
C PRO A 114 11.49 37.39 -0.86
N ALA A 115 12.40 38.36 -0.63
CA ALA A 115 13.68 38.08 0.02
C ALA A 115 13.42 37.24 1.28
N PRO A 116 14.15 36.13 1.48
CA PRO A 116 13.89 35.25 2.61
C PRO A 116 14.00 36.08 3.89
N HIS A 117 12.91 36.14 4.65
CA HIS A 117 13.02 36.41 6.08
C HIS A 117 14.11 35.48 6.63
N PRO A 118 14.97 35.92 7.56
CA PRO A 118 15.93 35.02 8.19
C PRO A 118 15.14 33.94 8.93
N SER A 119 14.87 32.83 8.23
CA SER A 119 14.38 31.61 8.80
C SER A 119 15.48 31.18 9.75
N ALA A 120 15.13 31.08 11.04
CA ALA A 120 15.89 30.29 11.98
C ALA A 120 16.30 28.99 11.27
N PRO A 121 17.57 28.54 11.38
CA PRO A 121 18.07 27.40 10.63
C PRO A 121 17.04 26.30 10.75
N ALA A 122 16.47 25.90 9.60
CA ALA A 122 15.44 24.88 9.55
C ALA A 122 16.03 23.69 10.29
N GLN A 123 15.51 23.44 11.50
CA GLN A 123 15.90 22.25 12.23
C GLN A 123 15.60 21.12 11.26
N PRO A 124 16.58 20.24 10.97
CA PRO A 124 16.33 19.12 10.09
C PRO A 124 15.07 18.43 10.62
N ASN A 125 13.98 18.55 9.86
CA ASN A 125 12.72 17.93 10.22
C ASN A 125 13.08 16.45 10.42
N PRO A 126 12.90 15.87 11.61
CA PRO A 126 13.33 14.50 11.84
C PRO A 126 12.65 13.66 10.77
N ALA A 127 13.44 13.16 9.83
CA ALA A 127 12.92 12.31 8.78
C ALA A 127 12.37 11.09 9.51
N TRP A 128 11.05 10.96 9.52
CA TRP A 128 10.40 9.81 10.13
C TRP A 128 10.97 8.57 9.45
N PRO A 129 11.34 7.52 10.22
CA PRO A 129 11.79 6.28 9.62
C PRO A 129 10.74 5.79 8.61
N PRO A 130 11.15 5.39 7.39
CA PRO A 130 10.19 4.96 6.37
C PRO A 130 9.43 3.74 6.88
N ILE A 131 8.10 3.77 6.74
CA ILE A 131 7.27 2.62 7.10
C ILE A 131 7.19 1.72 5.86
N ILE A 132 7.92 0.62 5.89
CA ILE A 132 7.96 -0.32 4.77
C ILE A 132 6.74 -1.23 4.82
N VAL A 133 5.95 -1.20 3.74
CA VAL A 133 4.76 -2.02 3.58
C VAL A 133 4.88 -2.97 2.39
N THR A 134 4.11 -4.04 2.46
CA THR A 134 4.01 -5.09 1.43
C THR A 134 2.63 -5.21 0.79
N ALA A 135 1.70 -4.32 1.16
CA ALA A 135 0.32 -4.25 0.64
C ALA A 135 0.19 -4.10 -0.89
N ALA A 136 1.28 -3.90 -1.62
CA ALA A 136 1.31 -3.89 -3.09
C ALA A 136 2.02 -5.11 -3.70
N ARG A 137 2.27 -6.17 -2.91
CA ARG A 137 3.14 -7.34 -3.23
C ARG A 137 4.64 -7.04 -3.37
N TYR A 138 5.06 -5.80 -3.20
CA TYR A 138 6.47 -5.39 -3.12
C TYR A 138 6.69 -4.46 -1.94
N SER A 139 7.92 -4.48 -1.40
CA SER A 139 8.32 -3.60 -0.31
C SER A 139 8.48 -2.17 -0.80
N GLN A 140 7.70 -1.24 -0.23
CA GLN A 140 7.82 0.19 -0.50
C GLN A 140 7.51 1.01 0.74
N ASP A 141 7.95 2.26 0.74
CA ASP A 141 7.53 3.24 1.75
C ASP A 141 6.03 3.53 1.60
N ALA A 142 5.28 3.43 2.70
CA ALA A 142 3.86 3.74 2.76
C ALA A 142 3.54 5.13 2.22
N GLN A 143 4.41 6.13 2.45
CA GLN A 143 4.20 7.50 1.98
C GLN A 143 4.33 7.64 0.46
N LYS A 144 4.99 6.69 -0.21
CA LYS A 144 5.17 6.66 -1.67
C LYS A 144 4.13 5.78 -2.36
N SER A 145 3.30 5.07 -1.60
CA SER A 145 2.27 4.21 -2.15
C SER A 145 1.09 5.03 -2.64
N ALA A 146 0.58 4.69 -3.82
CA ALA A 146 -0.67 5.27 -4.35
C ALA A 146 -1.94 4.57 -3.77
N LEU A 147 -1.77 3.60 -2.87
CA LEU A 147 -2.86 2.85 -2.26
C LEU A 147 -3.44 3.60 -1.05
N GLY A 148 -4.75 3.48 -0.83
CA GLY A 148 -5.39 3.95 0.39
C GLY A 148 -5.03 3.06 1.58
N LEU A 149 -3.87 3.29 2.19
CA LEU A 149 -3.31 2.43 3.22
C LEU A 149 -3.70 2.87 4.64
N SER A 150 -3.87 1.89 5.52
CA SER A 150 -3.88 2.07 6.96
C SER A 150 -2.97 1.02 7.58
N ILE A 151 -2.08 1.48 8.46
CA ILE A 151 -1.05 0.63 9.06
C ILE A 151 -1.24 0.69 10.56
N LEU A 152 -1.39 -0.48 11.16
CA LEU A 152 -1.49 -0.60 12.60
C LEU A 152 -0.27 -1.35 13.15
N PRO A 153 0.59 -0.70 13.93
CA PRO A 153 1.76 -1.36 14.49
C PRO A 153 1.38 -2.36 15.60
N GLY A 154 2.17 -3.42 15.73
CA GLY A 154 2.00 -4.51 16.70
C GLY A 154 1.82 -4.08 18.16
N ARG A 155 2.49 -3.00 18.60
CA ARG A 155 2.30 -2.47 19.96
C ARG A 155 0.90 -1.92 20.20
N GLY A 156 0.25 -1.34 19.18
CA GLY A 156 -1.13 -0.90 19.25
C GLY A 156 -2.11 -2.08 19.30
N LEU A 157 -1.74 -3.19 18.64
CA LEU A 157 -2.47 -4.45 18.69
C LEU A 157 -2.38 -5.12 20.06
N ALA A 158 -1.23 -5.12 20.74
CA ALA A 158 -1.10 -5.76 22.06
C ALA A 158 -2.08 -5.19 23.11
N MET A 159 -2.36 -3.89 23.05
CA MET A 159 -3.30 -3.21 23.96
C MET A 159 -4.78 -3.43 23.57
N ALA A 160 -5.07 -3.56 22.27
CA ALA A 160 -6.43 -3.67 21.74
C ALA A 160 -6.89 -5.12 21.47
N ALA A 161 -5.95 -6.06 21.25
CA ALA A 161 -6.20 -7.49 21.03
C ALA A 161 -6.55 -8.25 22.32
N ALA A 162 -6.51 -7.57 23.47
CA ALA A 162 -7.08 -8.06 24.73
C ALA A 162 -8.55 -8.49 24.56
N THR A 163 -9.29 -7.84 23.66
CA THR A 163 -10.73 -8.00 23.51
C THR A 163 -11.15 -8.68 22.20
N GLY A 164 -10.24 -8.81 21.22
CA GLY A 164 -10.47 -9.47 19.93
C GLY A 164 -9.96 -8.64 18.75
N ALA A 165 -9.57 -9.29 17.65
CA ALA A 165 -9.02 -8.61 16.47
C ALA A 165 -10.04 -7.68 15.79
N GLU A 166 -11.33 -7.99 15.88
CA GLU A 166 -12.44 -7.18 15.39
C GLU A 166 -12.46 -5.77 15.97
N GLN A 167 -12.18 -5.64 17.28
CA GLN A 167 -12.27 -4.36 17.96
C GLN A 167 -11.12 -3.44 17.58
N VAL A 168 -9.98 -4.02 17.25
CA VAL A 168 -8.83 -3.31 16.72
C VAL A 168 -9.13 -2.72 15.34
N LEU A 169 -9.72 -3.54 14.46
CA LEU A 169 -10.09 -3.13 13.10
C LEU A 169 -11.16 -2.02 13.11
N ASN A 170 -12.09 -2.05 14.06
CA ASN A 170 -13.12 -1.02 14.25
C ASN A 170 -12.59 0.36 14.64
N GLY A 171 -11.34 0.46 15.12
CA GLY A 171 -10.69 1.75 15.38
C GLY A 171 -10.28 2.50 14.09
N ILE A 172 -10.36 1.85 12.93
CA ILE A 172 -9.85 2.39 11.67
C ILE A 172 -11.01 2.96 10.84
N PRO A 173 -10.95 4.24 10.42
CA PRO A 173 -12.01 4.85 9.62
C PRO A 173 -12.31 4.09 8.33
N GLY A 174 -13.59 3.83 8.10
CA GLY A 174 -14.10 3.11 6.94
C GLY A 174 -13.96 1.58 7.02
N ILE A 175 -13.66 1.04 8.21
CA ILE A 175 -13.68 -0.39 8.48
C ILE A 175 -14.76 -0.68 9.53
N ASN A 176 -15.55 -1.72 9.30
CA ASN A 176 -16.47 -2.28 10.28
C ASN A 176 -16.24 -3.78 10.37
N SER A 177 -16.06 -4.28 11.57
CA SER A 177 -15.75 -5.66 11.88
C SER A 177 -16.61 -6.16 13.01
N SER A 178 -17.15 -7.37 12.85
CA SER A 178 -17.99 -8.02 13.85
C SER A 178 -17.54 -9.47 14.03
N ARG A 179 -17.62 -9.95 15.26
CA ARG A 179 -17.41 -11.36 15.58
C ARG A 179 -18.62 -12.16 15.09
N GLN A 180 -18.37 -13.26 14.38
CA GLN A 180 -19.33 -14.30 14.04
C GLN A 180 -18.99 -15.59 14.79
N PRO A 181 -19.93 -16.56 14.87
CA PRO A 181 -19.69 -17.86 15.48
C PRO A 181 -18.41 -18.56 14.96
N ASP A 182 -18.13 -18.44 13.67
CA ASP A 182 -17.01 -19.12 13.00
C ASP A 182 -15.79 -18.21 12.73
N GLY A 183 -15.80 -16.95 13.16
CA GLY A 183 -14.80 -15.99 12.68
C GLY A 183 -15.06 -14.52 12.99
N ILE A 184 -14.50 -13.68 12.13
CA ILE A 184 -14.62 -12.24 12.12
C ILE A 184 -15.02 -11.83 10.69
N SER A 185 -16.10 -11.06 10.56
CA SER A 185 -16.41 -10.36 9.30
C SER A 185 -15.65 -9.05 9.31
N ILE A 186 -15.11 -8.70 8.16
CA ILE A 186 -14.42 -7.45 7.91
C ILE A 186 -15.09 -6.82 6.71
N ASN A 187 -15.59 -5.60 6.90
CA ASN A 187 -16.17 -4.77 5.87
C ASN A 187 -15.30 -3.52 5.71
N ILE A 188 -14.91 -3.19 4.48
CA ILE A 188 -14.17 -1.98 4.14
C ILE A 188 -15.06 -1.14 3.21
N ARG A 189 -15.37 0.10 3.60
CA ARG A 189 -16.27 1.00 2.85
C ARG A 189 -17.61 0.33 2.51
N ALA A 190 -18.20 -0.36 3.49
CA ALA A 190 -19.45 -1.14 3.38
C ALA A 190 -19.40 -2.35 2.42
N LEU A 191 -18.23 -2.68 1.87
CA LEU A 191 -18.02 -3.92 1.14
C LEU A 191 -17.39 -4.95 2.09
N GLY A 192 -18.11 -6.02 2.35
CA GLY A 192 -17.57 -7.24 2.98
C GLY A 192 -18.51 -8.40 2.72
N ALA A 193 -18.60 -9.34 3.66
CA ALA A 193 -19.63 -10.37 3.67
C ALA A 193 -19.95 -10.78 5.10
N ASP A 194 -21.22 -11.09 5.34
CA ASP A 194 -21.66 -11.80 6.54
C ASP A 194 -21.30 -13.28 6.33
N MET A 195 -20.39 -13.81 7.13
CA MET A 195 -19.95 -15.21 7.15
C MET A 195 -19.12 -15.68 5.94
N PRO A 196 -17.88 -15.18 5.76
CA PRO A 196 -16.92 -15.87 4.91
C PRO A 196 -16.69 -17.28 5.50
N SER A 197 -17.17 -18.31 4.82
CA SER A 197 -17.05 -19.71 5.17
C SER A 197 -16.19 -20.45 4.14
N GLY A 198 -15.87 -21.72 4.37
CA GLY A 198 -15.20 -22.53 3.35
C GLY A 198 -15.98 -22.63 2.03
N THR A 199 -17.27 -22.29 2.02
CA THR A 199 -18.16 -22.33 0.85
C THR A 199 -18.55 -20.96 0.31
N THR A 200 -18.40 -19.89 1.10
CA THR A 200 -18.80 -18.53 0.74
C THR A 200 -17.66 -17.59 1.04
N GLN A 201 -17.22 -16.77 0.08
CA GLN A 201 -16.07 -15.89 0.28
C GLN A 201 -16.54 -14.43 0.39
N GLY A 202 -15.83 -13.64 1.19
CA GLY A 202 -16.14 -12.23 1.38
C GLY A 202 -15.59 -11.33 0.28
N SER A 203 -15.89 -10.03 0.34
CA SER A 203 -15.31 -9.04 -0.57
C SER A 203 -14.06 -8.34 -0.02
N VAL A 204 -13.59 -8.76 1.15
CA VAL A 204 -12.34 -8.30 1.77
C VAL A 204 -11.43 -9.48 2.00
N ALA A 205 -10.21 -9.42 1.45
CA ALA A 205 -9.26 -10.51 1.57
C ALA A 205 -8.47 -10.40 2.88
N LEU A 206 -8.50 -11.44 3.70
CA LEU A 206 -7.62 -11.55 4.87
C LEU A 206 -6.39 -12.37 4.48
N GLU A 207 -5.21 -11.83 4.75
CA GLU A 207 -3.93 -12.52 4.56
C GLU A 207 -3.12 -12.56 5.84
N PHE A 208 -2.33 -13.61 6.00
CA PHE A 208 -1.26 -13.70 6.99
C PHE A 208 0.07 -13.83 6.26
N ASP A 209 0.99 -12.90 6.52
CA ASP A 209 2.30 -12.82 5.84
C ASP A 209 2.20 -12.88 4.30
N GLY A 210 1.12 -12.33 3.74
CA GLY A 210 0.85 -12.33 2.30
C GLY A 210 0.21 -13.61 1.74
N ILE A 211 -0.20 -14.55 2.60
CA ILE A 211 -0.92 -15.76 2.22
C ILE A 211 -2.40 -15.60 2.52
N TYR A 212 -3.25 -15.76 1.51
CA TYR A 212 -4.70 -15.67 1.65
C TYR A 212 -5.26 -16.73 2.61
N SER A 213 -6.07 -16.28 3.57
CA SER A 213 -6.78 -17.14 4.51
C SER A 213 -8.15 -17.51 3.96
N ILE A 214 -8.30 -18.75 3.51
CA ILE A 214 -9.56 -19.30 2.97
C ILE A 214 -10.59 -19.70 4.04
N MET A 215 -10.17 -19.82 5.30
CA MET A 215 -11.00 -20.39 6.37
C MET A 215 -11.65 -19.29 7.22
N ALA A 216 -12.95 -19.45 7.52
CA ALA A 216 -13.66 -18.62 8.50
C ALA A 216 -12.90 -18.56 9.83
N LEU A 217 -12.48 -19.71 10.36
CA LEU A 217 -11.69 -19.82 11.59
C LEU A 217 -10.31 -19.17 11.48
N GLY A 218 -9.78 -19.06 10.26
CA GLY A 218 -8.54 -18.35 9.92
C GLY A 218 -8.59 -16.87 10.31
N THR A 219 -9.80 -16.29 10.38
CA THR A 219 -10.01 -14.93 10.88
C THR A 219 -9.91 -14.82 12.41
N SER A 220 -10.01 -15.92 13.16
CA SER A 220 -9.95 -15.95 14.63
C SER A 220 -8.60 -16.41 15.20
N ILE A 221 -7.80 -17.11 14.39
CA ILE A 221 -6.45 -17.60 14.77
C ILE A 221 -5.35 -16.67 14.26
N GLY A 222 -4.14 -16.81 14.80
CA GLY A 222 -2.97 -16.11 14.31
C GLY A 222 -2.81 -14.64 14.74
N TRP A 223 -3.78 -14.05 15.45
CA TRP A 223 -3.72 -12.69 16.02
C TRP A 223 -2.92 -12.60 17.32
N TYR A 224 -1.66 -13.03 17.23
CA TYR A 224 -0.66 -12.90 18.28
C TYR A 224 0.70 -12.80 17.61
N ASP A 225 1.64 -12.20 18.32
CA ASP A 225 2.99 -11.99 17.88
C ASP A 225 3.06 -11.25 16.54
N ILE A 226 2.31 -10.14 16.46
CA ILE A 226 2.12 -9.36 15.25
C ILE A 226 3.12 -8.21 15.20
N ASP A 227 3.81 -8.06 14.06
CA ASP A 227 4.66 -6.90 13.79
C ASP A 227 3.80 -5.70 13.40
N ARG A 228 2.85 -5.92 12.48
CA ARG A 228 1.88 -4.90 12.03
C ARG A 228 0.72 -5.52 11.26
N VAL A 229 -0.35 -4.75 11.10
CA VAL A 229 -1.45 -5.03 10.18
C VAL A 229 -1.46 -3.96 9.11
N GLU A 230 -1.43 -4.39 7.86
CA GLU A 230 -1.48 -3.53 6.68
C GLU A 230 -2.85 -3.65 6.02
N ILE A 231 -3.57 -2.55 5.87
CA ILE A 231 -4.89 -2.55 5.25
C ILE A 231 -4.85 -1.69 4.00
N SER A 232 -5.17 -2.28 2.85
CA SER A 232 -5.36 -1.55 1.60
C SER A 232 -6.85 -1.42 1.33
N LYS A 233 -7.35 -0.19 1.31
CA LYS A 233 -8.77 0.12 1.11
C LYS A 233 -9.09 0.27 -0.38
N GLY A 234 -10.19 -0.34 -0.80
CA GLY A 234 -10.67 -0.32 -2.18
C GLY A 234 -10.18 -1.50 -3.01
N PRO A 235 -10.66 -1.62 -4.26
CA PRO A 235 -10.48 -2.82 -5.07
C PRO A 235 -9.01 -3.20 -5.30
N GLN A 236 -8.64 -4.43 -4.98
CA GLN A 236 -7.30 -5.00 -5.15
C GLN A 236 -7.29 -6.35 -5.92
N SER A 237 -8.39 -6.73 -6.57
CA SER A 237 -8.54 -8.04 -7.20
C SER A 237 -7.50 -8.33 -8.30
N THR A 238 -6.95 -7.30 -8.94
CA THR A 238 -5.91 -7.44 -9.98
C THR A 238 -4.58 -8.01 -9.45
N ARG A 239 -4.26 -7.78 -8.18
CA ARG A 239 -2.99 -8.24 -7.56
C ARG A 239 -3.16 -9.38 -6.58
N TYR A 240 -4.37 -9.54 -6.04
CA TYR A 240 -4.64 -10.46 -4.94
C TYR A 240 -5.65 -11.54 -5.28
N GLY A 241 -6.27 -11.47 -6.47
CA GLY A 241 -7.23 -12.47 -6.93
C GLY A 241 -8.65 -12.18 -6.46
N PRO A 242 -9.52 -13.18 -6.41
CA PRO A 242 -10.91 -13.00 -5.99
C PRO A 242 -10.98 -12.53 -4.52
N ASN A 243 -12.12 -11.97 -4.12
CA ASN A 243 -12.46 -11.64 -2.72
C ASN A 243 -11.74 -10.39 -2.17
N ALA A 244 -11.26 -9.51 -3.05
CA ALA A 244 -10.53 -8.29 -2.69
C ALA A 244 -11.18 -7.02 -3.29
N GLU A 245 -12.49 -7.01 -3.50
CA GLU A 245 -13.24 -5.90 -4.09
C GLU A 245 -13.34 -4.69 -3.13
N GLY A 246 -13.56 -4.95 -1.85
CA GLY A 246 -13.54 -3.95 -0.77
C GLY A 246 -12.13 -3.60 -0.32
N GLY A 247 -11.18 -4.51 -0.48
CA GLY A 247 -9.78 -4.34 -0.14
C GLY A 247 -9.18 -5.54 0.54
N ILE A 248 -8.10 -5.31 1.30
CA ILE A 248 -7.28 -6.37 1.89
C ILE A 248 -6.85 -5.96 3.28
N VAL A 249 -6.87 -6.93 4.19
CA VAL A 249 -6.23 -6.88 5.50
C VAL A 249 -5.11 -7.91 5.51
N ASN A 250 -3.86 -7.47 5.56
CA ASN A 250 -2.71 -8.34 5.63
C ASN A 250 -2.05 -8.23 7.01
N VAL A 251 -2.10 -9.31 7.77
CA VAL A 251 -1.54 -9.44 9.11
C VAL A 251 -0.10 -9.92 8.97
N ILE A 252 0.85 -9.06 9.30
CA ILE A 252 2.28 -9.38 9.24
C ILE A 252 2.75 -9.83 10.61
N THR A 253 3.12 -11.10 10.71
CA THR A 253 3.64 -11.68 11.95
C THR A 253 5.06 -11.20 12.18
N ALA A 254 5.48 -11.17 13.44
CA ALA A 254 6.86 -10.90 13.76
C ALA A 254 7.76 -11.98 13.13
N GLN A 255 8.83 -11.54 12.47
CA GLN A 255 9.70 -12.41 11.68
C GLN A 255 11.01 -12.68 12.42
N PRO A 256 11.60 -13.90 12.30
CA PRO A 256 12.95 -14.16 12.79
C PRO A 256 13.98 -13.25 12.11
N ARG A 257 14.93 -12.74 12.88
CA ARG A 257 16.01 -11.87 12.41
C ARG A 257 17.37 -12.53 12.67
N LEU A 258 18.24 -12.51 11.67
CA LEU A 258 19.59 -13.06 11.81
C LEU A 258 20.39 -12.23 12.82
N ASN A 259 21.22 -12.90 13.61
CA ASN A 259 22.09 -12.28 14.61
C ASN A 259 21.36 -11.42 15.65
N ASP A 260 20.06 -11.63 15.83
CA ASP A 260 19.24 -10.93 16.81
C ASP A 260 18.66 -11.92 17.82
N PHE A 261 18.87 -11.66 19.10
CA PHE A 261 18.21 -12.37 20.18
C PHE A 261 17.27 -11.39 20.88
N SER A 262 15.99 -11.47 20.52
CA SER A 262 14.99 -10.50 20.94
C SER A 262 13.67 -11.19 21.23
N GLY A 263 12.94 -10.71 22.22
CA GLY A 263 11.67 -11.29 22.61
C GLY A 263 10.75 -10.27 23.26
N SER A 264 9.49 -10.67 23.40
CA SER A 264 8.45 -9.89 24.05
C SER A 264 7.49 -10.84 24.74
N ALA A 265 6.94 -10.39 25.87
CA ALA A 265 5.86 -11.07 26.56
C ALA A 265 4.84 -10.04 27.03
N THR A 266 3.57 -10.42 26.91
CA THR A 266 2.42 -9.59 27.29
C THR A 266 1.49 -10.43 28.15
N VAL A 267 1.04 -9.85 29.25
CA VAL A 267 0.02 -10.43 30.13
C VAL A 267 -1.15 -9.46 30.20
N THR A 268 -2.35 -9.98 29.96
CA THR A 268 -3.59 -9.20 29.93
C THR A 268 -4.58 -9.83 30.90
N LEU A 269 -5.14 -8.99 31.77
CA LEU A 269 -6.21 -9.35 32.69
C LEU A 269 -7.39 -8.38 32.48
N GLY A 270 -8.62 -8.85 32.61
CA GLY A 270 -9.78 -7.99 32.37
C GLY A 270 -11.13 -8.55 32.81
N SER A 271 -12.20 -7.88 32.36
CA SER A 271 -13.58 -8.22 32.67
C SER A 271 -13.97 -9.64 32.23
N ALA A 272 -15.00 -10.20 32.86
CA ALA A 272 -15.47 -11.58 32.65
C ALA A 272 -14.35 -12.63 32.83
N GLY A 273 -13.43 -12.36 33.76
CA GLY A 273 -12.33 -13.27 34.08
C GLY A 273 -11.31 -13.43 32.95
N LEU A 274 -11.19 -12.46 32.03
CA LEU A 274 -10.21 -12.48 30.95
C LEU A 274 -8.80 -12.68 31.50
N ARG A 275 -8.11 -13.70 30.98
CA ARG A 275 -6.70 -13.99 31.21
C ARG A 275 -6.07 -14.32 29.87
N ARG A 276 -5.10 -13.53 29.45
CA ARG A 276 -4.34 -13.80 28.22
C ARG A 276 -2.86 -13.62 28.49
N VAL A 277 -2.07 -14.56 27.99
CA VAL A 277 -0.62 -14.50 27.97
C VAL A 277 -0.16 -14.71 26.54
N GLU A 278 0.76 -13.88 26.11
CA GLU A 278 1.39 -13.96 24.79
C GLU A 278 2.89 -13.79 24.95
N ALA A 279 3.67 -14.57 24.23
CA ALA A 279 5.11 -14.45 24.21
C ALA A 279 5.68 -14.79 22.83
N GLY A 280 6.76 -14.11 22.46
CA GLY A 280 7.50 -14.36 21.23
C GLY A 280 8.99 -14.19 21.47
N GLN A 281 9.80 -15.06 20.90
CA GLN A 281 11.25 -15.06 21.05
C GLN A 281 11.90 -15.39 19.70
N THR A 282 12.81 -14.53 19.27
CA THR A 282 13.78 -14.77 18.20
C THR A 282 15.06 -15.35 18.79
N ILE A 283 15.53 -16.43 18.18
CA ILE A 283 16.74 -17.16 18.56
C ILE A 283 17.63 -17.23 17.33
N PRO A 284 18.81 -16.58 17.34
CA PRO A 284 19.75 -16.68 16.24
C PRO A 284 20.40 -18.07 16.27
N MET A 285 20.40 -18.76 15.13
CA MET A 285 20.99 -20.09 14.93
C MET A 285 22.27 -19.97 14.09
N GLY A 286 23.13 -19.03 14.47
CA GLY A 286 24.33 -18.64 13.74
C GLY A 286 24.08 -17.58 12.65
N PRO A 287 25.07 -17.35 11.76
CA PRO A 287 25.03 -16.21 10.82
C PRO A 287 23.99 -16.33 9.71
N ARG A 288 23.46 -17.53 9.47
CA ARG A 288 22.62 -17.87 8.31
C ARG A 288 21.23 -18.34 8.66
N ALA A 289 20.95 -18.60 9.93
CA ALA A 289 19.64 -19.10 10.36
C ALA A 289 19.14 -18.35 11.59
N ALA A 290 17.84 -18.18 11.68
CA ALA A 290 17.17 -17.68 12.87
C ALA A 290 15.81 -18.35 13.02
N LEU A 291 15.46 -18.71 14.24
CA LEU A 291 14.18 -19.29 14.60
C LEU A 291 13.40 -18.26 15.39
N ARG A 292 12.10 -18.14 15.13
CA ARG A 292 11.17 -17.44 15.99
C ARG A 292 10.14 -18.41 16.52
N LEU A 293 9.99 -18.46 17.83
CA LEU A 293 8.96 -19.20 18.52
C LEU A 293 8.02 -18.21 19.17
N SER A 294 6.71 -18.43 19.03
CA SER A 294 5.69 -17.58 19.62
C SER A 294 4.52 -18.42 20.08
N GLY A 295 3.83 -17.94 21.11
CA GLY A 295 2.70 -18.64 21.68
C GLY A 295 1.76 -17.70 22.41
N MET A 296 0.52 -18.15 22.51
CA MET A 296 -0.57 -17.41 23.11
C MET A 296 -1.51 -18.37 23.82
N ALA A 297 -1.94 -18.03 25.03
CA ALA A 297 -3.04 -18.69 25.72
C ALA A 297 -4.02 -17.63 26.20
N ALA A 298 -5.31 -17.82 25.94
CA ALA A 298 -6.37 -16.90 26.34
C ALA A 298 -7.57 -17.66 26.89
N ALA A 299 -8.13 -17.18 27.99
CA ALA A 299 -9.38 -17.65 28.56
C ALA A 299 -10.25 -16.47 28.96
N ARG A 300 -11.56 -16.53 28.70
CA ARG A 300 -12.52 -15.51 29.14
C ARG A 300 -13.92 -16.12 29.21
N ASN A 301 -14.65 -15.78 30.26
CA ASN A 301 -16.04 -16.21 30.42
C ASN A 301 -16.98 -15.33 29.59
N SER A 302 -18.12 -15.90 29.25
CA SER A 302 -19.25 -15.21 28.66
C SER A 302 -20.01 -14.38 29.69
N TRP A 303 -20.73 -13.39 29.19
CA TRP A 303 -21.74 -12.65 29.96
C TRP A 303 -23.14 -13.28 29.85
N PHE A 304 -23.33 -14.28 28.97
CA PHE A 304 -24.62 -14.97 28.79
C PHE A 304 -24.85 -16.03 29.87
N THR A 305 -26.12 -16.24 30.22
CA THR A 305 -26.55 -17.34 31.12
C THR A 305 -27.72 -18.07 30.44
N PRO A 306 -27.58 -19.35 30.04
CA PRO A 306 -26.40 -20.21 30.15
C PRO A 306 -25.19 -19.69 29.35
N ALA A 307 -23.99 -20.15 29.69
CA ALA A 307 -22.75 -19.66 29.09
C ALA A 307 -22.65 -20.01 27.59
N LEU A 308 -22.81 -18.99 26.74
CA LEU A 308 -22.62 -19.06 25.29
C LEU A 308 -21.37 -18.24 24.92
N ALA A 309 -20.48 -18.73 24.06
CA ALA A 309 -19.27 -18.00 23.64
C ALA A 309 -18.18 -17.78 24.72
N ASP A 310 -17.93 -18.74 25.60
CA ASP A 310 -16.72 -18.76 26.42
C ASP A 310 -15.49 -18.90 25.51
N LEU A 311 -14.45 -18.13 25.78
CA LEU A 311 -13.18 -18.19 25.05
C LEU A 311 -12.21 -19.12 25.79
N ALA A 312 -11.67 -20.12 25.10
CA ALA A 312 -10.46 -20.80 25.52
C ALA A 312 -9.59 -21.11 24.29
N THR A 313 -8.49 -20.38 24.12
CA THR A 313 -7.62 -20.55 22.94
C THR A 313 -6.18 -20.75 23.36
N GLN A 314 -5.51 -21.69 22.71
CA GLN A 314 -4.08 -21.91 22.84
C GLN A 314 -3.48 -22.00 21.45
N SER A 315 -2.45 -21.21 21.17
CA SER A 315 -1.79 -21.16 19.88
C SER A 315 -0.29 -21.14 20.04
N MET A 316 0.41 -21.79 19.11
CA MET A 316 1.85 -21.78 18.98
C MET A 316 2.24 -21.64 17.52
N ARG A 317 3.24 -20.82 17.25
CA ARG A 317 3.82 -20.63 15.93
C ARG A 317 5.34 -20.68 15.98
N ALA A 318 5.92 -21.40 15.03
CA ALA A 318 7.35 -21.49 14.78
C ALA A 318 7.67 -21.01 13.37
N ASN A 319 8.57 -20.05 13.23
CA ASN A 319 9.03 -19.51 11.95
C ASN A 319 10.56 -19.65 11.86
N LEU A 320 11.05 -20.47 10.92
CA LEU A 320 12.47 -20.61 10.61
C LEU A 320 12.83 -19.77 9.38
N LEU A 321 13.85 -18.94 9.53
CA LEU A 321 14.52 -18.26 8.42
C LEU A 321 15.88 -18.91 8.18
N PHE A 322 16.14 -19.31 6.94
CA PHE A 322 17.42 -19.85 6.51
C PHE A 322 17.91 -19.14 5.25
N LYS A 323 19.10 -18.54 5.31
CA LYS A 323 19.78 -17.86 4.21
C LYS A 323 21.08 -18.60 3.86
N PRO A 324 21.03 -19.63 3.01
CA PRO A 324 22.23 -20.38 2.63
C PRO A 324 23.26 -19.52 1.88
N SER A 325 22.80 -18.53 1.11
CA SER A 325 23.62 -17.58 0.36
C SER A 325 22.95 -16.20 0.32
N ALA A 326 23.64 -15.17 -0.20
CA ALA A 326 23.09 -13.81 -0.30
C ALA A 326 21.79 -13.70 -1.13
N PRO A 327 21.65 -14.36 -2.31
CA PRO A 327 20.42 -14.25 -3.10
C PRO A 327 19.30 -15.22 -2.66
N LEU A 328 19.62 -16.26 -1.89
CA LEU A 328 18.68 -17.33 -1.59
C LEU A 328 18.20 -17.27 -0.13
N GLN A 329 16.89 -17.21 0.05
CA GLN A 329 16.24 -17.19 1.35
C GLN A 329 15.09 -18.20 1.39
N PHE A 330 15.07 -19.04 2.41
CA PHE A 330 13.96 -19.92 2.75
C PHE A 330 13.31 -19.45 4.04
N ARG A 331 11.97 -19.48 4.06
CA ARG A 331 11.18 -19.28 5.27
C ARG A 331 10.22 -20.45 5.40
N VAL A 332 10.23 -21.11 6.54
CA VAL A 332 9.32 -22.21 6.86
C VAL A 332 8.57 -21.83 8.12
N GLY A 333 7.24 -21.80 8.03
CA GLY A 333 6.35 -21.49 9.14
C GLY A 333 5.46 -22.68 9.45
N ALA A 334 5.21 -22.92 10.74
CA ALA A 334 4.23 -23.86 11.23
C ALA A 334 3.45 -23.23 12.37
N GLU A 335 2.14 -23.41 12.35
CA GLU A 335 1.24 -22.92 13.39
C GLU A 335 0.28 -24.03 13.80
N ILE A 336 0.08 -24.17 15.11
CA ILE A 336 -0.94 -25.02 15.69
C ILE A 336 -1.79 -24.18 16.64
N SER A 337 -3.10 -24.31 16.50
CA SER A 337 -4.06 -23.61 17.36
C SER A 337 -5.12 -24.60 17.82
N HIS A 338 -5.39 -24.61 19.12
CA HIS A 338 -6.49 -25.31 19.74
C HIS A 338 -7.54 -24.28 20.20
N LEU A 339 -8.71 -24.36 19.59
CA LEU A 339 -9.87 -23.54 19.93
C LEU A 339 -10.84 -24.39 20.77
N GLY A 340 -11.04 -23.99 22.02
CA GLY A 340 -12.03 -24.54 22.93
C GLY A 340 -12.94 -23.44 23.47
N GLY A 341 -13.59 -23.75 24.60
CA GLY A 341 -14.63 -22.90 25.18
C GLY A 341 -16.03 -23.34 24.75
N THR A 342 -17.03 -22.51 24.98
CA THR A 342 -18.39 -22.75 24.51
C THR A 342 -18.58 -22.00 23.19
N GLY A 343 -19.09 -22.68 22.16
CA GLY A 343 -19.30 -22.04 20.85
C GLY A 343 -20.23 -20.85 20.95
N GLY A 344 -20.22 -19.98 19.93
CA GLY A 344 -21.23 -18.94 19.78
C GLY A 344 -22.59 -19.60 19.66
N GLY A 345 -23.34 -19.67 20.76
CA GLY A 345 -24.70 -20.19 20.74
C GLY A 345 -25.52 -19.30 19.84
N ALA A 346 -25.96 -19.84 18.71
CA ALA A 346 -27.14 -19.31 18.06
C ALA A 346 -28.31 -19.72 18.96
N GLU A 347 -28.87 -18.79 19.71
CA GLU A 347 -30.31 -18.87 20.00
C GLU A 347 -30.99 -18.62 18.66
N ALA A 348 -31.06 -19.68 17.85
CA ALA A 348 -31.96 -19.68 16.74
C ALA A 348 -33.34 -19.79 17.40
N ASP A 349 -34.00 -18.66 17.57
CA ASP A 349 -35.43 -18.56 17.89
C ASP A 349 -36.24 -19.04 16.67
N VAL A 350 -35.88 -20.21 16.16
CA VAL A 350 -36.67 -21.03 15.26
C VAL A 350 -37.37 -22.05 16.16
N PRO A 351 -38.69 -22.23 16.06
CA PRO A 351 -39.48 -23.10 16.94
C PRO A 351 -39.19 -24.60 16.75
N PHE A 352 -38.03 -24.97 16.19
CA PHE A 352 -37.58 -26.34 16.07
C PHE A 352 -36.24 -26.48 16.80
N VAL A 353 -36.25 -27.32 17.84
CA VAL A 353 -35.07 -27.78 18.57
C VAL A 353 -34.04 -28.29 17.57
N VAL A 354 -32.98 -27.53 17.34
CA VAL A 354 -31.80 -28.05 16.65
C VAL A 354 -30.95 -28.72 17.71
N ASP A 355 -31.23 -30.01 17.93
CA ASP A 355 -30.38 -30.88 18.73
C ASP A 355 -28.95 -30.85 18.17
N LYS A 356 -27.97 -30.93 19.08
CA LYS A 356 -26.53 -30.88 18.85
C LYS A 356 -26.12 -31.47 17.50
N VAL A 357 -25.86 -30.62 16.50
CA VAL A 357 -25.22 -31.06 15.26
C VAL A 357 -23.73 -31.25 15.55
N ALA A 358 -23.30 -32.51 15.55
CA ALA A 358 -21.88 -32.88 15.57
C ALA A 358 -21.17 -32.29 14.34
N PRO A 359 -19.89 -31.88 14.45
CA PRO A 359 -19.15 -31.39 13.29
C PRO A 359 -18.95 -32.57 12.31
N TYR A 360 -19.50 -32.41 11.12
CA TYR A 360 -19.29 -33.26 9.93
C TYR A 360 -19.71 -34.73 10.05
N ALA A 361 -20.95 -35.02 9.65
CA ALA A 361 -21.24 -36.23 8.89
C ALA A 361 -21.22 -35.86 7.40
N ALA A 362 -20.40 -36.55 6.61
CA ALA A 362 -20.11 -36.27 5.20
C ALA A 362 -21.27 -36.53 4.22
N ASP A 363 -22.52 -36.62 4.71
CA ASP A 363 -23.66 -37.13 3.94
C ASP A 363 -24.71 -36.06 3.60
N SER A 364 -24.45 -34.77 3.85
CA SER A 364 -25.44 -33.70 3.58
C SER A 364 -25.58 -33.32 2.10
N ILE A 365 -24.89 -33.99 1.16
CA ILE A 365 -24.97 -33.70 -0.28
C ILE A 365 -26.30 -34.13 -0.93
N ASN A 366 -27.16 -34.91 -0.25
CA ASN A 366 -28.41 -35.41 -0.84
C ASN A 366 -29.71 -35.02 -0.09
N ALA A 367 -29.67 -34.08 0.86
CA ALA A 367 -30.87 -33.70 1.62
C ALA A 367 -31.67 -32.52 1.02
N SER A 368 -31.22 -31.89 -0.06
CA SER A 368 -32.02 -30.88 -0.77
C SER A 368 -32.96 -31.56 -1.76
N GLY A 369 -34.05 -32.13 -1.24
CA GLY A 369 -35.21 -32.51 -2.03
C GLY A 369 -35.71 -31.31 -2.84
N ASN A 370 -36.07 -31.59 -4.09
CA ASN A 370 -36.54 -30.64 -5.11
C ASN A 370 -37.44 -29.51 -4.55
N PRO A 371 -37.04 -28.23 -4.64
CA PRO A 371 -37.81 -27.09 -4.12
C PRO A 371 -39.12 -26.80 -4.88
N TRP A 372 -39.41 -27.52 -5.96
CA TRP A 372 -40.66 -27.39 -6.73
C TRP A 372 -41.77 -28.36 -6.30
N ALA A 373 -41.55 -29.18 -5.25
CA ALA A 373 -42.52 -30.19 -4.80
C ALA A 373 -43.48 -29.73 -3.69
N LEU A 374 -43.34 -28.51 -3.17
CA LEU A 374 -44.23 -27.95 -2.14
C LEU A 374 -45.31 -27.07 -2.78
N GLY A 375 -46.16 -27.72 -3.58
CA GLY A 375 -47.44 -27.17 -4.01
C GLY A 375 -48.53 -27.47 -2.99
N ASP A 376 -49.16 -26.40 -2.50
CA ASP A 376 -50.54 -26.31 -2.03
C ASP A 376 -51.13 -27.51 -1.26
N ARG A 377 -51.02 -27.47 0.07
CA ARG A 377 -52.03 -28.06 0.99
C ARG A 377 -52.13 -27.26 2.29
N THR A 378 -52.81 -26.13 2.24
CA THR A 378 -53.46 -25.56 3.43
C THR A 378 -54.90 -26.05 3.47
N GLU A 379 -55.14 -27.20 4.12
CA GLU A 379 -56.45 -27.50 4.70
C GLU A 379 -56.31 -27.44 6.22
N GLY A 380 -56.91 -26.39 6.80
CA GLY A 380 -57.02 -26.24 8.23
C GLY A 380 -58.00 -27.25 8.82
N ARG A 381 -57.61 -27.88 9.93
CA ARG A 381 -58.55 -28.34 10.95
C ARG A 381 -58.03 -27.92 12.32
N ASN A 382 -58.58 -26.84 12.81
CA ASN A 382 -58.61 -26.55 14.24
C ASN A 382 -59.51 -27.60 14.90
N HIS A 383 -58.95 -28.36 15.83
CA HIS A 383 -59.71 -28.93 16.93
C HIS A 383 -58.99 -28.53 18.21
N ALA A 384 -59.61 -27.58 18.92
CA ALA A 384 -59.49 -27.50 20.36
C ALA A 384 -60.21 -28.73 20.95
N ASP A 385 -59.64 -29.32 22.01
CA ASP A 385 -60.37 -29.70 23.21
C ASP A 385 -59.41 -30.26 24.29
N LEU A 386 -59.52 -29.61 25.46
CA LEU A 386 -59.13 -29.97 26.84
C LEU A 386 -57.65 -29.98 27.25
#